data_AF-A0A7J0GZG7-F1
#
_entry.id   AF-A0A7J0GZG7-F1
#
_cell.length_a   1.000
_cell.length_b   1.000
_cell.length_c   1.000
_cell.angle_alpha   90.00
_cell.angle_beta   90.00
_cell.angle_gamma   90.00
#
_symmetry.space_group_name_H-M   'P 1'
#
loop_
_entity.id
_entity.type
_entity.pdbx_description
1 polymer ?
#
loop_
_entity_poly.entity_id
_entity_poly.type
_entity_poly.pdbx_seq_one_letter_code
_entity_poly.pdbx_strand_id
1 'polypeptide(L)'
;MLLKMLLEPSLPVTNLLNSRDEVLLREVMYDVAILVDYSFLKPEIWTRVPGDHFKKFSLTWLLVADNAVQFIRDCCDHTRAISYIDVFSKSGVPYQLIKWVTDQTGLEENIIRPNVSTPKALIRWLLALENRGIRVFDHNVSSLHAKAVICKSKIDHAISEARSNCRNPNGSVLFGIDKVDDDQEMIDWLCTMHLFLLIA
;
A
#
# COMPACT_ATOMS: atom_id res chain seq x y z
N MET A 1 17.37 4.36 -1.97
CA MET A 1 17.10 4.33 -3.42
C MET A 1 16.02 3.31 -3.74
N LEU A 2 16.21 2.04 -3.34
CA LEU A 2 15.24 0.95 -3.52
C LEU A 2 13.79 1.30 -3.11
N LEU A 3 13.58 1.74 -1.87
CA LEU A 3 12.23 2.07 -1.39
C LEU A 3 11.54 3.15 -2.23
N LYS A 4 12.29 4.11 -2.77
CA LYS A 4 11.71 5.14 -3.63
C LYS A 4 11.27 4.57 -4.97
N MET A 5 12.06 3.66 -5.56
CA MET A 5 11.69 2.96 -6.79
C MET A 5 10.39 2.15 -6.63
N LEU A 6 10.17 1.58 -5.44
CA LEU A 6 8.94 0.83 -5.11
C LEU A 6 7.69 1.69 -4.89
N LEU A 7 7.86 3.02 -4.79
CA LEU A 7 6.75 3.98 -4.77
C LEU A 7 6.39 4.49 -6.17
N GLU A 8 7.24 4.24 -7.16
CA GLU A 8 6.96 4.61 -8.55
C GLU A 8 6.00 3.60 -9.21
N PRO A 9 5.10 4.06 -10.09
CA PRO A 9 4.10 3.22 -10.74
C PRO A 9 4.74 2.14 -11.63
N SER A 10 5.87 2.45 -12.28
CA SER A 10 6.65 1.53 -13.09
C SER A 10 8.07 1.38 -12.57
N LEU A 11 8.64 0.19 -12.66
CA LEU A 11 10.06 0.00 -12.32
C LEU A 11 10.96 0.66 -13.40
N PRO A 12 12.16 1.14 -13.07
CA PRO A 12 13.05 1.74 -14.07
C PRO A 12 13.63 0.72 -15.07
N VAL A 13 13.24 -0.56 -14.98
CA VAL A 13 13.68 -1.66 -15.84
C VAL A 13 12.55 -2.23 -16.69
N THR A 14 11.37 -1.60 -16.72
CA THR A 14 10.20 -2.10 -17.47
C THR A 14 10.44 -2.28 -18.95
N ASN A 15 11.25 -1.43 -19.57
CA ASN A 15 11.60 -1.56 -21.00
C ASN A 15 12.44 -2.81 -21.32
N LEU A 16 12.95 -3.52 -20.30
CA LEU A 16 13.75 -4.74 -20.44
C LEU A 16 12.95 -6.01 -20.12
N LEU A 17 11.76 -5.88 -19.54
CA LEU A 17 10.95 -6.99 -19.04
C LEU A 17 9.61 -7.02 -19.76
N ASN A 18 9.06 -8.22 -19.97
CA ASN A 18 7.64 -8.32 -20.30
C ASN A 18 6.79 -8.04 -19.05
N SER A 19 5.49 -7.86 -19.24
CA SER A 19 4.55 -7.52 -18.16
C SER A 19 4.53 -8.55 -17.03
N ARG A 20 4.71 -9.83 -17.33
CA ARG A 20 4.75 -10.90 -16.33
C ARG A 20 6.01 -10.82 -15.47
N ASP A 21 7.16 -10.65 -16.11
CA ASP A 21 8.44 -10.56 -15.42
C ASP A 21 8.55 -9.28 -14.59
N GLU A 22 7.93 -8.19 -15.02
CA GLU A 22 7.81 -6.97 -14.21
C GLU A 22 7.01 -7.22 -12.92
N VAL A 23 5.85 -7.89 -13.01
CA VAL A 23 5.02 -8.23 -11.84
C VAL A 23 5.82 -9.10 -10.87
N LEU A 24 6.46 -10.16 -11.36
CA LEU A 24 7.28 -11.04 -10.54
C LEU A 24 8.46 -10.31 -9.89
N LEU A 25 9.16 -9.47 -10.63
CA LEU A 25 10.24 -8.66 -10.07
C LEU A 25 9.73 -7.74 -8.96
N ARG A 26 8.58 -7.09 -9.18
CA ARG A 26 7.96 -6.21 -8.20
C ARG A 26 7.54 -6.96 -6.94
N GLU A 27 6.95 -8.16 -7.06
CA GLU A 27 6.67 -9.05 -5.93
C GLU A 27 7.93 -9.36 -5.12
N VAL A 28 9.00 -9.81 -5.79
CA VAL A 28 10.27 -10.15 -5.12
C VAL A 28 10.87 -8.93 -4.43
N MET A 29 10.81 -7.75 -5.06
CA MET A 29 11.31 -6.53 -4.44
C MET A 29 10.47 -6.13 -3.20
N TYR A 30 9.16 -6.36 -3.20
CA TYR A 30 8.34 -6.14 -2.01
C TYR A 30 8.62 -7.17 -0.92
N ASP A 31 8.78 -8.45 -1.26
CA ASP A 31 9.17 -9.50 -0.30
C ASP A 31 10.49 -9.13 0.37
N VAL A 32 11.49 -8.73 -0.42
CA VAL A 32 12.78 -8.26 0.09
C VAL A 32 12.60 -7.03 0.99
N ALA A 33 11.81 -6.04 0.58
CA ALA A 33 11.65 -4.80 1.32
C ALA A 33 10.87 -4.95 2.64
N ILE A 34 9.93 -5.91 2.72
CA ILE A 34 8.98 -6.04 3.83
C ILE A 34 9.27 -7.25 4.71
N LEU A 35 9.48 -8.44 4.13
CA LEU A 35 9.56 -9.70 4.89
C LEU A 35 10.93 -9.95 5.52
N VAL A 36 11.98 -9.31 4.99
CA VAL A 36 13.34 -9.49 5.50
C VAL A 36 13.48 -8.75 6.84
N ASP A 37 13.89 -9.48 7.89
CA ASP A 37 14.22 -8.89 9.20
C ASP A 37 15.54 -8.11 9.11
N TYR A 38 15.42 -6.85 8.72
CA TYR A 38 16.55 -5.95 8.68
C TYR A 38 16.88 -5.43 10.08
N SER A 39 18.15 -5.54 10.46
CA SER A 39 18.64 -5.00 11.74
C SER A 39 18.36 -3.50 11.89
N PHE A 40 18.40 -2.72 10.80
CA PHE A 40 18.10 -1.28 10.83
C PHE A 40 16.63 -0.97 11.14
N LEU A 41 15.73 -1.95 11.10
CA LEU A 41 14.34 -1.81 11.56
C LEU A 41 14.19 -2.12 13.06
N LYS A 42 15.29 -2.40 13.79
CA LYS A 42 15.21 -2.69 15.21
C LYS A 42 15.26 -1.39 16.03
N PRO A 43 14.36 -1.22 17.02
CA PRO A 43 14.29 -0.04 17.87
C PRO A 43 15.61 0.38 18.53
N GLU A 44 16.46 -0.58 18.84
CA GLU A 44 17.78 -0.41 19.48
C GLU A 44 18.74 0.44 18.65
N ILE A 45 18.63 0.38 17.33
CA ILE A 45 19.49 1.14 16.41
C ILE A 45 19.03 2.60 16.32
N TRP A 46 17.76 2.88 16.62
CA TRP A 46 17.11 4.16 16.34
C TRP A 46 17.51 5.28 17.31
N THR A 47 17.98 4.92 18.50
CA THR A 47 18.52 5.87 19.49
C THR A 47 19.88 6.45 19.09
N ARG A 48 20.54 5.89 18.07
CA ARG A 48 21.91 6.24 17.66
C ARG A 48 21.98 7.04 16.36
N VAL A 49 20.88 7.16 15.61
CA VAL A 49 20.84 7.80 14.29
C VAL A 49 20.23 9.21 14.40
N PRO A 50 20.76 10.22 13.69
CA PRO A 50 20.13 11.56 13.65
C PRO A 50 18.66 11.49 13.24
N GLY A 51 17.79 12.14 14.03
CA GLY A 51 16.33 11.94 13.98
C GLY A 51 15.68 12.15 12.61
N ASP A 52 16.17 13.10 11.80
CA ASP A 52 15.55 13.45 10.52
C ASP A 52 15.73 12.39 9.42
N HIS A 53 16.88 11.72 9.36
CA HIS A 53 17.12 10.69 8.35
C HIS A 53 16.28 9.44 8.62
N PHE A 54 16.17 9.06 9.89
CA PHE A 54 15.37 7.90 10.29
C PHE A 54 13.88 8.17 10.08
N LYS A 55 13.37 9.35 10.45
CA LYS A 55 12.00 9.77 10.16
C LYS A 55 11.67 9.59 8.68
N LYS A 56 12.51 10.15 7.80
CA LYS A 56 12.30 10.08 6.35
C LYS A 56 12.32 8.64 5.83
N PHE A 57 13.23 7.83 6.34
CA PHE A 57 13.29 6.40 6.03
C PHE A 57 11.99 5.69 6.44
N SER A 58 11.58 5.82 7.70
CA SER A 58 10.39 5.18 8.26
C SER A 58 9.09 5.60 7.55
N LEU A 59 8.96 6.87 7.18
CA LEU A 59 7.84 7.34 6.37
C LEU A 59 7.87 6.75 4.96
N THR A 60 9.04 6.65 4.33
CA THR A 60 9.16 6.02 2.99
C THR A 60 8.81 4.53 3.07
N TRP A 61 9.33 3.83 4.07
CA TRP A 61 9.06 2.41 4.26
C TRP A 61 7.59 2.14 4.60
N LEU A 62 6.94 2.99 5.39
CA LEU A 62 5.49 2.94 5.64
C LEU A 62 4.69 3.03 4.32
N LEU A 63 5.05 3.95 3.43
CA LEU A 63 4.39 4.10 2.14
C LEU A 63 4.62 2.87 1.24
N VAL A 64 5.83 2.30 1.26
CA VAL A 64 6.16 1.07 0.53
C VAL A 64 5.35 -0.11 1.07
N ALA A 65 5.22 -0.24 2.39
CA ALA A 65 4.45 -1.31 3.02
C ALA A 65 2.97 -1.24 2.62
N ASP A 66 2.38 -0.04 2.56
CA ASP A 66 1.02 0.11 2.05
C ASP A 66 0.92 -0.23 0.56
N ASN A 67 1.86 0.24 -0.26
CA ASN A 67 1.86 -0.05 -1.70
C ASN A 67 2.00 -1.56 -1.96
N ALA A 68 2.89 -2.24 -1.23
CA ALA A 68 3.08 -3.68 -1.28
C ALA A 68 1.79 -4.45 -0.96
N VAL A 69 1.11 -4.06 0.14
CA VAL A 69 -0.16 -4.67 0.55
C VAL A 69 -1.24 -4.48 -0.52
N GLN A 70 -1.33 -3.30 -1.12
CA GLN A 70 -2.31 -3.04 -2.18
C GLN A 70 -1.98 -3.82 -3.45
N PHE A 71 -0.72 -3.79 -3.90
CA PHE A 71 -0.25 -4.52 -5.07
C PHE A 71 -0.55 -6.02 -4.98
N ILE A 72 -0.19 -6.65 -3.87
CA ILE A 72 -0.42 -8.09 -3.65
C ILE A 72 -1.92 -8.43 -3.53
N ARG A 73 -2.73 -7.51 -3.01
CA ARG A 73 -4.21 -7.67 -3.04
C ARG A 73 -4.76 -7.58 -4.45
N ASP A 74 -4.24 -6.67 -5.27
CA ASP A 74 -4.61 -6.52 -6.68
C ASP A 74 -4.19 -7.78 -7.49
N CYS A 75 -3.14 -8.50 -7.04
CA CYS A 75 -2.75 -9.83 -7.53
C CYS A 75 -3.56 -11.00 -6.93
N CYS A 76 -4.59 -10.73 -6.12
CA CYS A 76 -5.44 -11.72 -5.44
C CYS A 76 -4.73 -12.64 -4.42
N ASP A 77 -3.49 -12.35 -4.00
CA ASP A 77 -2.76 -13.13 -2.97
C ASP A 77 -3.00 -12.57 -1.56
N HIS A 78 -4.19 -12.83 -1.02
CA HIS A 78 -4.61 -12.29 0.28
C HIS A 78 -3.76 -12.80 1.45
N THR A 79 -3.24 -14.01 1.36
CA THR A 79 -2.38 -14.61 2.40
C THR A 79 -1.08 -13.83 2.53
N ARG A 80 -0.43 -13.52 1.41
CA ARG A 80 0.81 -12.73 1.41
C ARG A 80 0.55 -11.29 1.85
N ALA A 81 -0.57 -10.69 1.45
CA ALA A 81 -0.97 -9.36 1.94
C ALA A 81 -1.15 -9.32 3.47
N ILE A 82 -1.74 -10.36 4.07
CA ILE A 82 -1.85 -10.49 5.53
C ILE A 82 -0.46 -10.63 6.17
N SER A 83 0.43 -11.42 5.57
CA SER A 83 1.81 -11.56 6.06
C SER A 83 2.55 -10.22 6.08
N TYR A 84 2.43 -9.40 5.03
CA TYR A 84 3.03 -8.07 5.00
C TYR A 84 2.50 -7.16 6.12
N ILE A 85 1.19 -7.20 6.38
CA ILE A 85 0.57 -6.43 7.47
C ILE A 85 1.10 -6.91 8.83
N ASP A 86 1.19 -8.23 9.02
CA ASP A 86 1.69 -8.82 10.26
C ASP A 86 3.14 -8.41 10.54
N VAL A 87 4.03 -8.57 9.55
CA VAL A 87 5.45 -8.15 9.67
C VAL A 87 5.56 -6.65 9.91
N PHE A 88 4.79 -5.83 9.18
CA PHE A 88 4.73 -4.39 9.41
C PHE A 88 4.36 -4.06 10.86
N SER A 89 3.30 -4.68 11.38
CA SER A 89 2.81 -4.43 12.74
C SER A 89 3.84 -4.78 13.81
N LYS A 90 4.69 -5.78 13.55
CA LYS A 90 5.73 -6.27 14.46
C LYS A 90 7.09 -5.57 14.31
N SER A 91 7.30 -4.80 13.24
CA SER A 91 8.59 -4.15 12.92
C SER A 91 9.03 -3.03 13.87
N GLY A 92 8.20 -2.63 14.83
CA GLY A 92 8.47 -1.48 15.71
C GLY A 92 8.35 -0.10 15.03
N VAL A 93 8.39 -0.03 13.68
CA VAL A 93 8.28 1.22 12.92
C VAL A 93 6.98 1.95 13.23
N PRO A 94 5.81 1.28 13.30
CA PRO A 94 4.56 1.95 13.63
C PRO A 94 4.62 2.65 14.98
N TYR A 95 5.12 1.95 16.00
CA TYR A 95 5.25 2.47 17.35
C TYR A 95 6.12 3.74 17.39
N GLN A 96 7.19 3.78 16.60
CA GLN A 96 8.14 4.89 16.66
C GLN A 96 7.79 6.07 15.79
N LEU A 97 7.05 5.86 14.70
CA LEU A 97 6.38 6.97 14.03
C LEU A 97 5.33 7.62 14.94
N ILE A 98 4.53 6.83 15.65
CA ILE A 98 3.54 7.37 16.61
C ILE A 98 4.26 8.15 17.71
N LYS A 99 5.23 7.53 18.38
CA LYS A 99 6.01 8.16 19.46
C LYS A 99 6.66 9.47 19.00
N TRP A 100 7.30 9.47 17.83
CA TRP A 100 7.95 10.65 17.27
C TRP A 100 6.96 11.81 17.07
N VAL A 101 5.74 11.55 16.57
CA VAL A 101 4.74 12.61 16.39
C VAL A 101 4.17 13.10 17.72
N THR A 102 3.92 12.19 18.67
CA THR A 102 3.39 12.57 19.98
C THR A 102 4.39 13.40 20.79
N ASP A 103 5.67 13.04 20.76
CA ASP A 103 6.74 13.75 21.48
C ASP A 103 6.92 15.19 20.99
N GLN A 104 6.68 15.45 19.69
CA GLN A 104 6.79 16.81 19.11
C GLN A 104 5.62 17.72 19.44
N THR A 105 4.44 17.16 19.68
CA THR A 105 3.20 17.93 19.69
C THR A 105 2.77 18.36 21.08
N GLY A 106 3.46 17.88 22.13
CA GLY A 106 3.06 18.10 23.52
C GLY A 106 1.63 17.64 23.79
N LEU A 107 1.09 16.82 22.89
CA LEU A 107 -0.30 16.41 22.85
C LEU A 107 -0.47 15.41 23.98
N GLU A 108 -1.33 15.72 24.95
CA GLU A 108 -1.72 14.76 25.99
C GLU A 108 -2.07 13.42 25.34
N GLU A 109 -1.64 12.32 25.99
CA GLU A 109 -1.84 10.92 25.57
C GLU A 109 -3.30 10.57 25.20
N ASN A 110 -4.24 11.46 25.51
CA ASN A 110 -5.67 11.38 25.31
C ASN A 110 -6.15 11.69 23.88
N ILE A 111 -5.32 12.25 22.98
CA ILE A 111 -5.66 12.32 21.54
C ILE A 111 -5.22 11.02 20.85
N ILE A 112 -5.79 9.93 21.37
CA ILE A 112 -6.02 8.63 20.72
C ILE A 112 -4.76 8.05 20.07
N ARG A 113 -3.96 7.33 20.88
CA ARG A 113 -3.05 6.30 20.37
C ARG A 113 -3.84 5.45 19.36
N PRO A 114 -3.55 5.53 18.07
CA PRO A 114 -4.40 4.89 17.10
C PRO A 114 -4.16 3.39 17.19
N ASN A 115 -5.23 2.58 17.19
CA ASN A 115 -5.11 1.13 17.05
C ASN A 115 -4.80 0.81 15.58
N VAL A 116 -3.58 1.14 15.15
CA VAL A 116 -3.13 1.03 13.77
C VAL A 116 -2.37 -0.27 13.58
N SER A 117 -3.10 -1.29 13.16
CA SER A 117 -2.52 -2.58 12.77
C SER A 117 -2.05 -2.62 11.32
N THR A 118 -2.49 -1.66 10.48
CA THR A 118 -2.19 -1.65 9.04
C THR A 118 -1.41 -0.41 8.59
N PRO A 119 -0.56 -0.53 7.56
CA PRO A 119 0.12 0.62 6.96
C PRO A 119 -0.86 1.75 6.58
N LYS A 120 -1.95 1.39 5.88
CA LYS A 120 -3.01 2.32 5.46
C LYS A 120 -3.61 3.12 6.62
N ALA A 121 -3.89 2.45 7.74
CA ALA A 121 -4.47 3.10 8.90
C ALA A 121 -3.50 4.11 9.53
N LEU A 122 -2.22 3.76 9.62
CA LEU A 122 -1.20 4.68 10.13
C LEU A 122 -1.02 5.89 9.20
N ILE A 123 -0.98 5.69 7.87
CA ILE A 123 -0.90 6.80 6.90
C ILE A 123 -2.08 7.77 7.07
N ARG A 124 -3.31 7.26 7.24
CA ARG A 124 -4.49 8.10 7.46
C ARG A 124 -4.40 8.91 8.74
N TRP A 125 -3.95 8.30 9.83
CA TRP A 125 -3.76 9.00 11.10
C TRP A 125 -2.71 10.10 10.98
N LEU A 126 -1.55 9.78 10.39
CA LEU A 126 -0.48 10.75 10.15
C LEU A 126 -0.95 11.93 9.27
N LEU A 127 -1.74 11.68 8.23
CA LEU A 127 -2.29 12.75 7.39
C LEU A 127 -3.35 13.59 8.13
N ALA A 128 -4.15 12.98 9.00
CA ALA A 128 -5.11 13.71 9.83
C ALA A 128 -4.40 14.70 10.77
N LEU A 129 -3.21 14.35 11.27
CA LEU A 129 -2.36 15.24 12.06
C LEU A 129 -1.75 16.35 11.20
N GLU A 130 -1.30 16.03 9.98
CA GLU A 130 -0.81 17.03 9.03
C GLU A 130 -1.87 18.09 8.69
N ASN A 131 -3.11 17.66 8.48
CA ASN A 131 -4.25 18.56 8.25
C ASN A 131 -4.58 19.46 9.47
N ARG A 132 -4.11 19.09 10.67
CA ARG A 132 -4.25 19.90 11.91
C ARG A 132 -3.05 20.82 12.13
N GLY A 133 -2.11 20.88 11.19
CA GLY A 133 -0.94 21.76 11.24
C GLY A 133 0.34 21.11 11.80
N ILE A 134 0.33 19.81 12.09
CA ILE A 134 1.52 19.09 12.58
C ILE A 134 2.37 18.66 11.38
N ARG A 135 3.64 19.08 11.33
CA ARG A 135 4.51 18.78 10.19
C ARG A 135 5.04 17.34 10.21
N VAL A 136 4.23 16.41 9.73
CA VAL A 136 4.57 14.99 9.66
C VAL A 136 5.37 14.66 8.42
N PHE A 137 4.83 14.93 7.22
CA PHE A 137 5.53 14.65 5.97
C PHE A 137 6.41 15.86 5.58
N ASP A 138 7.56 15.59 4.99
CA ASP A 138 8.25 16.64 4.25
C ASP A 138 7.34 17.07 3.09
N HIS A 139 7.31 18.36 2.73
CA HIS A 139 6.46 18.96 1.68
C HIS A 139 6.75 18.46 0.23
N ASN A 140 7.12 17.18 0.09
CA ASN A 140 7.60 16.51 -1.10
C ASN A 140 6.71 15.30 -1.42
N VAL A 141 7.19 14.45 -2.34
CA VAL A 141 6.61 13.19 -2.85
C VAL A 141 5.88 12.33 -1.80
N SER A 142 6.35 12.28 -0.55
CA SER A 142 5.71 11.50 0.52
C SER A 142 4.31 11.99 0.90
N SER A 143 4.06 13.31 0.90
CA SER A 143 2.70 13.86 1.16
C SER A 143 1.76 13.58 -0.02
N LEU A 144 2.26 13.64 -1.26
CA LEU A 144 1.49 13.28 -2.46
C LEU A 144 1.10 11.79 -2.45
N HIS A 145 2.05 10.90 -2.15
CA HIS A 145 1.77 9.47 -2.05
C HIS A 145 0.79 9.16 -0.92
N ALA A 146 0.93 9.80 0.24
CA ALA A 146 -0.02 9.65 1.36
C ALA A 146 -1.44 10.09 0.97
N LYS A 147 -1.59 11.21 0.26
CA LYS A 147 -2.88 11.67 -0.27
C LYS A 147 -3.44 10.71 -1.32
N ALA A 148 -2.60 10.17 -2.20
CA ALA A 148 -3.01 9.19 -3.21
C ALA A 148 -3.58 7.90 -2.58
N VAL A 149 -2.97 7.40 -1.50
CA VAL A 149 -3.49 6.25 -0.73
C VAL A 149 -4.93 6.47 -0.25
N ILE A 150 -5.25 7.68 0.20
CA ILE A 150 -6.61 8.03 0.64
C ILE A 150 -7.55 8.17 -0.57
N CYS A 151 -7.13 8.84 -1.64
CA CYS A 151 -7.95 9.00 -2.84
C CYS A 151 -8.32 7.66 -3.48
N LYS A 152 -7.36 6.74 -3.67
CA LYS A 152 -7.64 5.37 -4.17
C LYS A 152 -8.68 4.68 -3.30
N SER A 153 -8.56 4.80 -1.98
CA SER A 153 -9.53 4.18 -1.06
C SER A 153 -10.95 4.75 -1.14
N LYS A 154 -11.12 6.04 -1.47
CA LYS A 154 -12.44 6.65 -1.67
C LYS A 154 -13.07 6.16 -2.98
N ILE A 155 -12.24 5.99 -4.02
CA ILE A 155 -12.67 5.43 -5.30
C ILE A 155 -13.06 3.96 -5.14
N ASP A 156 -12.24 3.15 -4.46
CA ASP A 156 -12.56 1.74 -4.17
C ASP A 156 -13.86 1.61 -3.39
N HIS A 157 -14.08 2.49 -2.39
CA HIS A 157 -15.32 2.53 -1.62
C HIS A 157 -16.53 2.93 -2.48
N ALA A 158 -16.40 3.96 -3.33
CA ALA A 158 -17.47 4.38 -4.24
C ALA A 158 -17.79 3.30 -5.28
N ILE A 159 -16.79 2.59 -5.79
CA ILE A 159 -16.96 1.44 -6.70
C ILE A 159 -17.62 0.27 -5.97
N SER A 160 -17.24 0.00 -4.72
CA SER A 160 -17.84 -1.04 -3.88
C SER A 160 -19.30 -0.73 -3.52
N GLU A 161 -19.61 0.54 -3.19
CA GLU A 161 -20.99 1.01 -2.98
C GLU A 161 -21.82 0.94 -4.27
N ALA A 162 -21.24 1.31 -5.41
CA ALA A 162 -21.89 1.15 -6.72
C ALA A 162 -22.12 -0.33 -7.09
N ARG A 163 -21.24 -1.24 -6.65
CA ARG A 163 -21.35 -2.70 -6.82
C ARG A 163 -22.16 -3.39 -5.72
N SER A 164 -22.67 -2.68 -4.72
CA SER A 164 -23.48 -3.26 -3.64
C SER A 164 -24.84 -3.84 -4.08
N ASN A 165 -25.19 -3.70 -5.36
CA ASN A 165 -26.29 -4.43 -6.00
C ASN A 165 -25.89 -5.77 -6.63
N CYS A 166 -24.69 -6.30 -6.36
CA CYS A 166 -24.34 -7.67 -6.74
C CYS A 166 -24.90 -8.67 -5.72
N ARG A 167 -26.15 -9.03 -5.98
CA ARG A 167 -26.94 -10.10 -5.37
C ARG A 167 -26.17 -11.43 -5.34
N ASN A 168 -26.30 -12.16 -4.23
CA ASN A 168 -25.78 -13.52 -4.02
C ASN A 168 -26.19 -14.50 -5.15
N PRO A 169 -25.42 -15.60 -5.34
CA PRO A 169 -25.48 -16.47 -6.50
C PRO A 169 -26.59 -17.50 -6.36
N ASN A 170 -27.75 -17.23 -6.95
CA ASN A 170 -28.66 -18.23 -7.52
C ASN A 170 -29.91 -17.51 -8.02
N GLY A 171 -30.12 -17.52 -9.33
CA GLY A 171 -31.27 -16.88 -9.95
C GLY A 171 -30.94 -16.47 -11.36
N SER A 172 -31.15 -17.39 -12.28
CA SER A 172 -31.18 -17.19 -13.73
C SER A 172 -31.87 -15.88 -14.13
N VAL A 173 -31.16 -15.00 -14.84
CA VAL A 173 -31.80 -14.16 -15.87
C VAL A 173 -30.84 -14.06 -17.06
N LEU A 174 -31.31 -14.66 -18.15
CA LEU A 174 -30.85 -14.53 -19.52
C LEU A 174 -30.70 -13.07 -19.96
N PHE A 175 -29.60 -12.77 -20.63
CA PHE A 175 -29.67 -12.01 -21.88
C PHE A 175 -28.76 -12.69 -22.88
N GLY A 176 -29.38 -13.38 -23.84
CA GLY A 176 -28.70 -13.93 -25.00
C GLY A 176 -28.44 -12.82 -26.03
N ILE A 177 -27.26 -12.85 -26.61
CA ILE A 177 -27.04 -12.53 -28.03
C ILE A 177 -26.13 -13.64 -28.57
N ASP A 178 -26.44 -14.04 -29.80
CA ASP A 178 -26.09 -15.28 -30.49
C ASP A 178 -24.65 -15.77 -30.44
N LYS A 179 -24.55 -17.10 -30.51
CA LYS A 179 -23.35 -17.87 -30.77
C LYS A 179 -22.84 -17.63 -32.19
N VAL A 180 -21.55 -17.37 -32.33
CA VAL A 180 -20.71 -17.98 -33.36
C VAL A 180 -19.52 -18.59 -32.65
N ASP A 181 -19.37 -19.90 -32.79
CA ASP A 181 -18.20 -20.68 -32.38
C ASP A 181 -16.94 -20.12 -33.04
N ASP A 182 -15.93 -19.83 -32.23
CA ASP A 182 -14.57 -20.21 -32.59
C ASP A 182 -13.80 -20.48 -31.29
N ASP A 183 -13.23 -21.68 -31.22
CA ASP A 183 -12.51 -22.20 -30.05
C ASP A 183 -11.28 -21.35 -29.76
N GLN A 184 -11.33 -20.56 -28.69
CA GLN A 184 -10.13 -19.95 -28.10
C GLN A 184 -10.22 -20.06 -26.58
N GLU A 185 -9.37 -20.92 -26.01
CA GLU A 185 -9.12 -20.99 -24.57
C GLU A 185 -8.64 -19.61 -24.06
N MET A 186 -9.59 -18.80 -23.58
CA MET A 186 -9.32 -17.55 -22.89
C MET A 186 -9.20 -17.85 -21.39
N ILE A 187 -7.97 -18.12 -20.97
CA ILE A 187 -7.58 -18.15 -19.56
C ILE A 187 -7.94 -16.81 -18.91
N ASP A 188 -8.25 -16.83 -17.63
CA ASP A 188 -8.72 -15.71 -16.81
C ASP A 188 -7.64 -14.59 -16.69
N TRP A 189 -7.56 -13.70 -17.69
CA TRP A 189 -6.65 -12.54 -17.73
C TRP A 189 -7.31 -11.22 -17.29
N LEU A 190 -8.56 -11.26 -16.83
CA LEU A 190 -9.32 -10.04 -16.53
C LEU A 190 -8.90 -9.31 -15.24
N CYS A 191 -8.16 -9.96 -14.34
CA CYS A 191 -7.65 -9.28 -13.14
C CYS A 191 -6.44 -8.36 -13.42
N THR A 192 -5.65 -8.63 -14.46
CA THR A 192 -4.40 -7.86 -14.71
C THR A 192 -4.63 -6.65 -15.63
N MET A 193 -5.61 -6.70 -16.53
CA MET A 193 -5.77 -5.66 -17.55
C MET A 193 -6.41 -4.36 -17.04
N HIS A 194 -7.18 -4.41 -15.94
CA HIS A 194 -7.93 -3.23 -15.50
C HIS A 194 -7.08 -2.20 -14.73
N LEU A 195 -5.85 -2.56 -14.31
CA LEU A 195 -4.96 -1.64 -13.59
C LEU A 195 -3.99 -0.89 -14.52
N PHE A 196 -3.57 -1.49 -15.64
CA PHE A 196 -2.65 -0.83 -16.59
C PHE A 196 -3.35 0.17 -17.53
N LEU A 197 -4.64 -0.01 -17.82
CA LEU A 197 -5.39 0.87 -18.73
C LEU A 197 -5.93 2.16 -18.08
N LEU A 198 -5.77 2.34 -16.77
CA LEU A 198 -6.27 3.52 -16.04
C LEU A 198 -5.19 4.58 -15.77
N ILE A 199 -3.94 4.37 -16.23
CA ILE A 199 -2.82 5.31 -16.07
C ILE A 199 -2.00 5.42 -17.38
N ALA A 200 -2.68 5.41 -18.53
CA ALA A 200 -2.10 5.80 -19.82
C ALA A 200 -2.86 7.00 -20.38
#